data_AF-A0A7S3HW79-F1
#
_entry.id   AF-A0A7S3HW79-F1
#
_cell.length_a   1.000
_cell.length_b   1.000
_cell.length_c   1.000
_cell.angle_alpha   90.00
_cell.angle_beta   90.00
_cell.angle_gamma   90.00
#
_symmetry.space_group_name_H-M   'P 1'
#
loop_
_entity.id
_entity.type
_entity.pdbx_description
1 polymer ?
#
loop_
_entity_poly.entity_id
_entity_poly.type
_entity_poly.pdbx_seq_one_letter_code
_entity_poly.pdbx_strand_id
1 'polypeptide(L)'
;MQQLEDNFDQSQKPKPQKKDPELLQYLEKKLGGGKVATQKQFLDHDRQVLRFFTRCEDLPFIVHYYLADDTFEIRECHKPNDGRDGFAVYLRRQKLPDRMDVNQPGQNFIGDNYLTCDEITPDSDIFAYGRTYQIEGVDEFTQRFYLQRYGMQFPRGNVRFEQPAEPVAREVPPYNGFGDEEDTKGQMYRLVPQKPKVDFFKAMDNSAKVLRFTARFNTRVPEDLDRRFIISFYLADDTLGIYEPAQKNSGIIEGKFLHKRQ
;
A
#
# COMPACT_ATOMS: atom_id res chain seq x y z
N MET A 1 37.12 20.00 -74.56
CA MET A 1 38.19 20.81 -73.95
C MET A 1 37.87 20.97 -72.47
N GLN A 2 38.14 19.92 -71.68
CA GLN A 2 37.95 19.94 -70.23
C GLN A 2 39.26 20.48 -69.65
N GLN A 3 39.21 21.67 -69.05
CA GLN A 3 40.38 22.26 -68.40
C GLN A 3 40.73 21.38 -67.17
N LEU A 4 41.90 20.75 -67.20
CA LEU A 4 42.49 20.12 -66.02
C LEU A 4 42.86 21.23 -65.05
N GLU A 5 42.13 21.34 -63.94
CA GLU A 5 42.58 22.15 -62.82
C GLU A 5 43.88 21.56 -62.27
N ASP A 6 44.89 22.42 -62.14
CA ASP A 6 46.23 22.07 -61.71
C ASP A 6 46.24 21.78 -60.20
N ASN A 7 46.40 20.51 -59.83
CA ASN A 7 46.46 20.05 -58.44
C ASN A 7 47.61 20.69 -57.64
N PHE A 8 48.59 21.30 -58.33
CA PHE A 8 49.74 21.93 -57.70
C PHE A 8 49.35 23.17 -56.88
N ASP A 9 48.43 24.00 -57.39
CA ASP A 9 47.95 25.22 -56.72
C ASP A 9 47.05 24.91 -55.51
N GLN A 10 46.41 23.75 -55.47
CA GLN A 10 45.63 23.31 -54.30
C GLN A 10 46.53 22.86 -53.13
N SER A 11 47.74 22.36 -53.40
CA SER A 11 48.68 21.94 -52.35
C SER A 11 49.38 23.10 -51.61
N GLN A 12 49.44 24.28 -52.24
CA GLN A 12 50.09 25.48 -51.70
C GLN A 12 49.19 26.27 -50.73
N LYS A 13 47.90 25.94 -50.64
CA LYS A 13 46.99 26.58 -49.69
C LYS A 13 47.29 26.07 -48.28
N PRO A 14 47.69 26.92 -47.32
CA PRO A 14 47.93 26.49 -45.95
C PRO A 14 46.63 25.90 -45.38
N LYS A 15 46.64 24.61 -45.06
CA LYS A 15 45.51 23.95 -44.43
C LYS A 15 45.23 24.68 -43.11
N PRO A 16 44.00 25.14 -42.84
CA PRO A 16 43.69 25.78 -41.57
C PRO A 16 43.99 24.76 -40.47
N GLN A 17 44.91 25.11 -39.56
CA GLN A 17 45.21 24.28 -38.41
C GLN A 17 43.93 24.19 -37.57
N LYS A 18 43.25 23.04 -37.62
CA LYS A 18 42.24 22.70 -36.62
C LYS A 18 42.98 22.63 -35.29
N LYS A 19 42.86 23.68 -34.50
CA LYS A 19 43.36 23.66 -33.12
C LYS A 19 42.59 22.56 -32.40
N ASP A 20 43.30 21.60 -31.82
CA ASP A 20 42.65 20.56 -31.04
C ASP A 20 41.84 21.22 -29.92
N PRO A 21 40.52 21.03 -29.88
CA PRO A 21 39.67 21.64 -28.86
C PRO A 21 40.12 21.20 -27.46
N GLU A 22 40.71 20.01 -27.35
CA GLU A 22 41.26 19.43 -26.13
C GLU A 22 42.50 20.19 -25.63
N LEU A 23 43.45 20.50 -26.52
CA LEU A 23 44.64 21.26 -26.16
C LEU A 23 44.30 22.70 -25.76
N LEU A 24 43.32 23.31 -26.45
CA LEU A 24 42.80 24.63 -26.10
C LEU A 24 42.15 24.63 -24.70
N GLN A 25 41.30 23.66 -24.40
CA GLN A 25 40.64 23.54 -23.11
C GLN A 25 41.64 23.24 -21.98
N TYR A 26 42.67 22.43 -22.26
CA TYR A 26 43.77 22.18 -21.32
C TYR A 26 44.58 23.45 -21.03
N LEU A 27 44.95 24.22 -22.07
CA LEU A 27 45.69 25.47 -21.92
C LEU A 27 44.88 26.53 -21.16
N GLU A 28 43.58 26.63 -21.43
CA GLU A 28 42.66 27.53 -20.72
C GLU A 28 42.53 27.18 -19.22
N LYS A 29 42.42 25.88 -18.90
CA LYS A 29 42.45 25.38 -17.51
C LYS A 29 43.79 25.65 -16.83
N LYS A 30 44.92 25.49 -17.54
CA LYS A 30 46.28 25.70 -17.01
C LYS A 30 46.58 27.18 -16.76
N LEU A 31 46.01 28.10 -17.55
CA LEU A 31 46.12 29.54 -17.35
C LEU A 31 45.13 30.09 -16.30
N GLY A 32 44.35 29.24 -15.64
CA GLY A 32 43.36 29.67 -14.64
C GLY A 32 42.19 30.47 -15.22
N GLY A 33 42.02 30.46 -16.55
CA GLY A 33 41.06 31.28 -17.30
C GLY A 33 39.79 30.53 -17.71
N GLY A 34 39.55 29.32 -17.20
CA GLY A 34 38.32 28.58 -17.49
C GLY A 34 37.12 29.28 -16.86
N LYS A 35 36.14 29.72 -17.66
CA LYS A 35 34.81 30.08 -17.15
C LYS A 35 34.31 28.92 -16.29
N VAL A 36 34.07 29.19 -15.02
CA VAL A 36 33.47 28.24 -14.07
C VAL A 36 32.01 28.04 -14.49
N ALA A 37 31.77 27.13 -15.45
CA ALA A 37 30.42 26.76 -15.90
C ALA A 37 29.52 26.35 -14.71
N THR A 38 30.14 25.89 -13.63
CA THR A 38 29.50 25.46 -12.38
C THR A 38 28.92 26.56 -11.52
N GLN A 39 29.38 27.82 -11.56
CA GLN A 39 28.88 28.82 -10.60
C GLN A 39 27.49 29.33 -10.96
N LYS A 40 27.18 29.49 -12.25
CA LYS A 40 25.87 29.98 -12.69
C LYS A 40 24.76 28.96 -12.36
N GLN A 41 24.97 27.70 -12.72
CA GLN A 41 24.02 26.62 -12.42
C GLN A 41 23.77 26.48 -10.91
N PHE A 42 24.85 26.55 -10.12
CA PHE A 42 24.75 26.51 -8.66
C PHE A 42 23.89 27.66 -8.12
N LEU A 43 24.05 28.89 -8.63
CA LEU A 43 23.28 30.05 -8.18
C LEU A 43 21.82 30.01 -8.64
N ASP A 44 21.56 29.59 -9.88
CA ASP A 44 20.21 29.55 -10.46
C ASP A 44 19.34 28.46 -9.82
N HIS A 45 19.95 27.35 -9.42
CA HIS A 45 19.28 26.17 -8.87
C HIS A 45 19.64 25.90 -7.40
N ASP A 46 20.12 26.91 -6.66
CA ASP A 46 20.46 26.75 -5.24
C ASP A 46 19.24 26.22 -4.46
N ARG A 47 19.47 25.18 -3.66
CA ARG A 47 18.45 24.48 -2.84
C ARG A 47 17.30 23.82 -3.63
N GLN A 48 17.39 23.73 -4.95
CA GLN A 48 16.42 23.00 -5.76
C GLN A 48 16.83 21.54 -5.86
N VAL A 49 16.01 20.65 -5.28
CA VAL A 49 16.26 19.22 -5.24
C VAL A 49 15.05 18.50 -5.82
N LEU A 50 15.31 17.67 -6.81
CA LEU A 50 14.31 16.77 -7.36
C LEU A 50 14.25 15.52 -6.49
N ARG A 51 13.05 15.15 -6.04
CA ARG A 51 12.82 13.99 -5.18
C ARG A 51 11.95 12.96 -5.91
N PHE A 52 12.49 11.74 -6.02
CA PHE A 52 11.83 10.59 -6.61
C PHE A 52 11.62 9.53 -5.52
N PHE A 53 10.41 8.99 -5.45
CA PHE A 53 10.06 7.84 -4.64
C PHE A 53 10.23 6.60 -5.51
N THR A 54 11.15 5.73 -5.11
CA THR A 54 11.58 4.58 -5.90
C THR A 54 11.46 3.29 -5.12
N ARG A 55 11.31 2.17 -5.82
CA ARG A 55 11.33 0.82 -5.26
C ARG A 55 12.45 0.01 -5.91
N CYS A 56 13.24 -0.70 -5.10
CA CYS A 56 14.29 -1.61 -5.56
C CYS A 56 14.24 -2.87 -4.72
N GLU A 57 14.15 -4.06 -5.35
CA GLU A 57 14.09 -5.36 -4.66
C GLU A 57 13.04 -5.38 -3.52
N ASP A 58 11.84 -4.84 -3.80
CA ASP A 58 10.72 -4.72 -2.85
C ASP A 58 10.88 -3.70 -1.72
N LEU A 59 11.97 -2.92 -1.73
CA LEU A 59 12.27 -1.96 -0.69
C LEU A 59 12.09 -0.53 -1.15
N PRO A 60 11.51 0.34 -0.29
CA PRO A 60 11.34 1.74 -0.60
C PRO A 60 12.66 2.53 -0.46
N PHE A 61 13.00 3.27 -1.50
CA PHE A 61 14.12 4.21 -1.54
C PHE A 61 13.65 5.60 -1.98
N ILE A 62 14.35 6.64 -1.51
CA ILE A 62 14.20 8.01 -1.98
C ILE A 62 15.47 8.38 -2.74
N VAL A 63 15.32 8.78 -3.99
CA VAL A 63 16.42 9.33 -4.79
C VAL A 63 16.29 10.85 -4.81
N HIS A 64 17.35 11.53 -4.40
CA HIS A 64 17.51 12.97 -4.50
C HIS A 64 18.44 13.30 -5.66
N TYR A 65 18.01 14.21 -6.52
CA TYR A 65 18.83 14.80 -7.57
C TYR A 65 18.98 16.30 -7.34
N TYR A 66 20.22 16.75 -7.21
CA TYR A 66 20.56 18.13 -6.93
C TYR A 66 20.80 18.90 -8.22
N LEU A 67 19.93 19.84 -8.56
CA LEU A 67 20.01 20.62 -9.81
C LEU A 67 21.22 21.57 -9.85
N ALA A 68 21.78 21.90 -8.69
CA ALA A 68 22.91 22.81 -8.55
C ALA A 68 24.24 22.21 -9.08
N ASP A 69 24.40 20.89 -9.03
CA ASP A 69 25.66 20.20 -9.37
C ASP A 69 25.49 18.87 -10.11
N ASP A 70 24.27 18.51 -10.48
CA ASP A 70 23.88 17.28 -11.19
C ASP A 70 24.34 16.01 -10.46
N THR A 71 24.16 15.99 -9.14
CA THR A 71 24.53 14.85 -8.29
C THR A 71 23.30 14.11 -7.78
N PHE A 72 23.46 12.81 -7.53
CA PHE A 72 22.47 11.94 -6.95
C PHE A 72 22.86 11.54 -5.53
N GLU A 73 21.86 11.43 -4.66
CA GLU A 73 21.95 10.82 -3.34
C GLU A 73 20.79 9.84 -3.19
N ILE A 74 21.07 8.61 -2.74
CA ILE A 74 20.06 7.56 -2.57
C ILE A 74 19.92 7.28 -1.08
N ARG A 75 18.68 7.34 -0.59
CA ARG A 75 18.34 7.05 0.80
C ARG A 75 17.37 5.89 0.92
N GLU A 76 17.66 4.97 1.83
CA GLU A 76 16.76 3.88 2.21
C GLU A 76 15.69 4.41 3.18
N CYS A 77 14.45 3.96 2.99
CA CYS A 77 13.35 4.30 3.89
C CYS A 77 13.11 3.17 4.88
N HIS A 78 13.50 3.40 6.13
CA HIS A 78 13.33 2.42 7.20
C HIS A 78 11.94 2.50 7.84
N LYS A 79 11.32 1.34 8.08
CA LYS A 79 10.11 1.22 8.91
C LYS A 79 10.49 0.89 10.36
N PRO A 80 9.66 1.26 11.36
CA PRO A 80 9.86 0.80 12.73
C PRO A 80 9.89 -0.73 12.78
N ASN A 81 10.84 -1.30 13.53
CA ASN A 81 11.04 -2.74 13.69
C ASN A 81 11.40 -3.50 12.38
N ASP A 82 12.07 -2.86 11.41
CA ASP A 82 12.55 -3.55 10.20
C ASP A 82 13.77 -4.47 10.43
N GLY A 83 14.43 -4.35 11.58
CA GLY A 83 15.62 -5.16 11.92
C GLY A 83 16.87 -4.80 11.11
N ARG A 84 16.82 -3.75 10.30
CA ARG A 84 17.95 -3.21 9.54
C ARG A 84 18.73 -2.17 10.33
N ASP A 85 19.94 -1.91 9.87
CA ASP A 85 20.77 -0.85 10.41
C ASP A 85 20.15 0.54 10.15
N GLY A 86 20.29 1.46 11.10
CA GLY A 86 19.61 2.76 11.09
C GLY A 86 20.21 3.78 10.10
N PHE A 87 21.18 3.40 9.27
CA PHE A 87 21.76 4.30 8.29
C PHE A 87 20.83 4.46 7.09
N ALA A 88 20.27 5.66 6.94
CA ALA A 88 19.39 5.98 5.84
C ALA A 88 20.15 6.27 4.53
N VAL A 89 21.43 6.67 4.57
CA VAL A 89 22.19 7.00 3.35
C VAL A 89 22.72 5.71 2.73
N TYR A 90 22.14 5.33 1.59
CA TYR A 90 22.56 4.16 0.82
C TYR A 90 23.67 4.51 -0.17
N LEU A 91 23.50 5.62 -0.90
CA LEU A 91 24.51 6.17 -1.79
C LEU A 91 24.80 7.61 -1.40
N ARG A 92 26.06 7.90 -1.08
CA ARG A 92 26.51 9.28 -0.83
C ARG A 92 26.32 10.15 -2.08
N ARG A 93 26.14 11.45 -1.86
CA ARG A 93 26.01 12.44 -2.93
C ARG A 93 27.20 12.38 -3.90
N GLN A 94 26.96 12.02 -5.15
CA GLN A 94 27.96 11.98 -6.22
C GLN A 94 27.28 11.99 -7.59
N LYS A 95 28.04 12.27 -8.66
CA LYS A 95 27.52 12.12 -10.02
C LYS A 95 27.36 10.64 -10.35
N LEU A 96 26.22 10.28 -10.93
CA LEU A 96 25.89 8.90 -11.22
C LEU A 96 26.36 8.54 -12.63
N PRO A 97 27.36 7.65 -12.80
CA PRO A 97 27.82 7.25 -14.12
C PRO A 97 26.78 6.34 -14.80
N ASP A 98 26.45 6.62 -16.06
CA ASP A 98 25.55 5.79 -16.87
C ASP A 98 26.18 4.42 -17.19
N ARG A 99 27.50 4.41 -17.44
CA ARG A 99 28.29 3.18 -17.62
C ARG A 99 29.45 3.10 -16.62
N MET A 100 29.61 1.91 -16.05
CA MET A 100 30.79 1.54 -15.27
C MET A 100 31.85 0.92 -16.18
N ASP A 101 32.41 1.71 -17.09
CA ASP A 101 33.54 1.24 -17.88
C ASP A 101 34.83 1.34 -17.03
N VAL A 102 35.57 0.23 -16.95
CA VAL A 102 36.85 0.19 -16.24
C VAL A 102 37.93 0.81 -17.12
N ASN A 103 38.31 2.04 -16.79
CA ASN A 103 39.30 2.78 -17.56
C ASN A 103 40.73 2.35 -17.21
N GLN A 104 41.64 2.44 -18.18
CA GLN A 104 43.06 2.28 -17.89
C GLN A 104 43.58 3.47 -17.05
N PRO A 105 44.54 3.24 -16.14
CA PRO A 105 45.14 4.32 -15.37
C PRO A 105 45.69 5.42 -16.28
N GLY A 106 45.19 6.66 -16.12
CA GLY A 106 45.63 7.82 -16.90
C GLY A 106 44.74 8.22 -18.08
N GLN A 107 43.72 7.42 -18.44
CA GLN A 107 42.64 7.86 -19.33
C GLN A 107 41.54 8.55 -18.53
N ASN A 108 41.52 9.88 -18.56
CA ASN A 108 40.30 10.63 -18.25
C ASN A 108 39.45 10.59 -19.51
N PHE A 109 38.31 9.89 -19.50
CA PHE A 109 37.38 10.05 -20.61
C PHE A 109 36.94 11.51 -20.64
N ILE A 110 36.97 12.09 -21.85
CA ILE A 110 36.51 13.46 -22.16
C ILE A 110 34.97 13.55 -22.08
N GLY A 111 34.29 12.45 -21.76
CA GLY A 111 32.86 12.40 -21.51
C GLY A 111 32.58 11.39 -20.42
N ASP A 112 32.69 11.81 -19.17
CA ASP A 112 31.98 11.11 -18.10
C ASP A 112 30.48 11.27 -18.38
N ASN A 113 29.88 10.28 -19.04
CA ASN A 113 28.43 10.24 -19.27
C ASN A 113 27.76 10.00 -17.92
N TYR A 114 27.42 11.09 -17.25
CA TYR A 114 26.64 11.07 -16.03
C TYR A 114 25.17 11.22 -16.36
N LEU A 115 24.34 10.48 -15.67
CA LEU A 115 22.89 10.62 -15.76
C LEU A 115 22.51 12.07 -15.40
N THR A 116 21.73 12.72 -16.25
CA THR A 116 21.20 14.07 -16.01
C THR A 116 19.68 14.06 -15.91
N CYS A 117 19.09 15.13 -15.38
CA CYS A 117 17.64 15.18 -15.20
C CYS A 117 16.85 15.12 -16.51
N ASP A 118 17.42 15.51 -17.65
CA ASP A 118 16.75 15.45 -18.95
C ASP A 118 16.56 14.01 -19.47
N GLU A 119 17.39 13.07 -19.04
CA GLU A 119 17.33 11.66 -19.45
C GLU A 119 16.31 10.85 -18.62
N ILE A 120 15.87 11.38 -17.48
CA ILE A 120 14.93 10.70 -16.58
C ILE A 120 13.51 10.89 -17.10
N THR A 121 12.88 9.79 -17.52
CA THR A 121 11.48 9.76 -17.95
C THR A 121 10.61 8.99 -16.93
N PRO A 122 9.28 9.19 -16.91
CA PRO A 122 8.38 8.48 -15.99
C PRO A 122 8.39 6.95 -16.13
N ASP A 123 8.70 6.46 -17.33
CA ASP A 123 8.74 5.03 -17.65
C ASP A 123 10.16 4.43 -17.52
N SER A 124 11.16 5.26 -17.23
CA SER A 124 12.54 4.82 -17.07
C SER A 124 12.89 4.56 -15.62
N ASP A 125 13.59 3.46 -15.40
CA ASP A 125 14.20 3.15 -14.11
C ASP A 125 15.56 3.85 -13.98
N ILE A 126 15.95 4.18 -12.75
CA ILE A 126 17.27 4.73 -12.46
C ILE A 126 18.21 3.55 -12.18
N PHE A 127 19.30 3.43 -12.93
CA PHE A 127 20.31 2.40 -12.71
C PHE A 127 21.48 2.97 -11.91
N ALA A 128 21.78 2.37 -10.75
CA ALA A 128 22.92 2.77 -9.93
C ALA A 128 23.64 1.56 -9.34
N TYR A 129 24.94 1.45 -9.62
CA TYR A 129 25.83 0.44 -9.03
C TYR A 129 25.31 -1.01 -9.08
N GLY A 130 24.71 -1.41 -10.21
CA GLY A 130 24.20 -2.77 -10.40
C GLY A 130 22.78 -2.99 -9.89
N ARG A 131 22.10 -1.95 -9.41
CA ARG A 131 20.70 -2.00 -8.94
C ARG A 131 19.81 -1.11 -9.79
N THR A 132 18.56 -1.54 -9.98
CA THR A 132 17.52 -0.81 -10.70
C THR A 132 16.50 -0.24 -9.71
N TYR A 133 16.27 1.06 -9.80
CA TYR A 133 15.34 1.81 -8.96
C TYR A 133 14.14 2.24 -9.80
N GLN A 134 13.01 1.58 -9.56
CA GLN A 134 11.75 1.86 -10.27
C GLN A 134 11.07 3.08 -9.69
N ILE A 135 10.73 4.06 -10.52
CA ILE A 135 10.08 5.30 -10.06
C ILE A 135 8.58 5.04 -9.86
N GLU A 136 8.12 5.04 -8.61
CA GLU A 136 6.69 4.89 -8.30
C GLU A 136 5.98 6.25 -8.27
N GLY A 137 6.70 7.31 -7.94
CA GLY A 137 6.14 8.65 -7.90
C GLY A 137 7.14 9.72 -7.55
N VAL A 138 6.69 10.97 -7.63
CA VAL A 138 7.53 12.14 -7.35
C VAL A 138 6.88 13.11 -6.38
N ASP A 139 7.71 13.97 -5.81
CA ASP A 139 7.27 15.11 -5.00
C ASP A 139 6.57 16.20 -5.84
N GLU A 140 5.87 17.10 -5.14
CA GLU A 140 5.18 18.21 -5.76
C GLU A 140 6.10 19.10 -6.59
N PHE A 141 7.30 19.39 -6.06
CA PHE A 141 8.28 20.22 -6.75
C PHE A 141 8.83 19.56 -8.01
N THR A 142 9.11 18.27 -7.96
CA THR A 142 9.62 17.51 -9.09
C THR A 142 8.62 17.51 -10.23
N GLN A 143 7.35 17.24 -9.93
CA GLN A 143 6.32 17.17 -10.96
C GLN A 143 6.16 18.51 -11.69
N ARG A 144 6.09 19.63 -10.96
CA ARG A 144 5.96 20.97 -11.59
C ARG A 144 7.20 21.32 -12.41
N PHE A 145 8.39 20.96 -11.94
CA PHE A 145 9.63 21.21 -12.66
C PHE A 145 9.66 20.48 -14.00
N TYR A 146 9.35 19.18 -14.02
CA TYR A 146 9.32 18.39 -15.26
C TYR A 146 8.21 18.84 -16.21
N LEU A 147 7.05 19.21 -15.68
CA LEU A 147 5.95 19.72 -16.50
C LEU A 147 6.32 21.06 -17.17
N GLN A 148 6.95 21.97 -16.43
CA GLN A 148 7.31 23.30 -16.94
C GLN A 148 8.50 23.27 -17.91
N ARG A 149 9.52 22.46 -17.62
CA ARG A 149 10.77 22.43 -18.38
C ARG A 149 10.75 21.46 -19.55
N TYR A 150 10.15 20.29 -19.37
CA TYR A 150 10.19 19.19 -20.33
C TYR A 150 8.81 18.77 -20.85
N GLY A 151 7.72 19.32 -20.29
CA GLY A 151 6.35 18.90 -20.65
C GLY A 151 6.01 17.47 -20.21
N MET A 152 6.81 16.86 -19.33
CA MET A 152 6.62 15.49 -18.86
C MET A 152 5.83 15.47 -17.55
N GLN A 153 4.86 14.56 -17.44
CA GLN A 153 4.03 14.40 -16.25
C GLN A 153 4.37 13.10 -15.51
N PHE A 154 4.92 13.25 -14.31
CA PHE A 154 5.15 12.13 -13.40
C PHE A 154 3.93 11.89 -12.48
N PRO A 155 3.66 10.65 -12.08
CA PRO A 155 2.66 10.36 -11.05
C PRO A 155 3.10 10.97 -9.71
N ARG A 156 2.17 11.66 -9.02
CA ARG A 156 2.40 12.08 -7.64
C ARG A 156 2.29 10.86 -6.74
N GLY A 157 3.27 10.67 -5.87
CA GLY A 157 3.31 9.56 -4.95
C GLY A 157 4.03 9.91 -3.66
N ASN A 158 4.04 8.96 -2.73
CA ASN A 158 4.82 8.99 -1.52
C ASN A 158 5.45 7.60 -1.35
N VAL A 159 6.40 7.47 -0.41
CA VAL A 159 6.97 6.17 -0.04
C VAL A 159 5.86 5.19 0.34
N ARG A 160 5.77 4.05 -0.35
CA ARG A 160 4.83 2.97 -0.04
C ARG A 160 5.55 1.88 0.72
N PHE A 161 5.08 1.62 1.93
CA PHE A 161 5.46 0.43 2.69
C PHE A 161 4.43 -0.67 2.46
N GLU A 162 4.88 -1.92 2.41
CA GLU A 162 3.98 -3.06 2.39
C GLU A 162 3.14 -3.07 3.66
N GLN A 163 1.82 -3.07 3.49
CA GLN A 163 0.89 -3.14 4.60
C GLN A 163 0.86 -4.57 5.15
N PRO A 164 0.73 -4.76 6.48
CA PRO A 164 0.48 -6.07 7.05
C PRO A 164 -0.74 -6.71 6.39
N ALA A 165 -0.69 -8.02 6.15
CA ALA A 165 -1.85 -8.75 5.66
C ALA A 165 -3.04 -8.55 6.61
N GLU A 166 -4.23 -8.30 6.05
CA GLU A 166 -5.43 -8.17 6.86
C GLU A 166 -5.69 -9.47 7.65
N PRO A 167 -6.07 -9.38 8.93
CA PRO A 167 -6.33 -10.56 9.73
C PRO A 167 -7.51 -11.33 9.13
N VAL A 168 -7.30 -12.62 8.83
CA VAL A 168 -8.35 -13.49 8.34
C VAL A 168 -9.45 -13.58 9.39
N ALA A 169 -10.66 -13.13 9.05
CA ALA A 169 -11.82 -13.26 9.92
C ALA A 169 -12.12 -14.74 10.14
N ARG A 170 -12.26 -15.14 11.41
CA ARG A 170 -12.63 -16.52 11.75
C ARG A 170 -14.12 -16.70 11.51
N GLU A 171 -14.48 -17.55 10.56
CA GLU A 171 -15.87 -17.96 10.35
C GLU A 171 -16.34 -18.86 11.51
N VAL A 172 -17.55 -18.61 12.00
CA VAL A 172 -18.15 -19.45 13.05
C VAL A 172 -18.64 -20.73 12.37
N PRO A 173 -18.17 -21.93 12.78
CA PRO A 173 -18.66 -23.17 12.21
C PRO A 173 -20.16 -23.34 12.48
N PRO A 174 -20.88 -24.12 11.65
CA PRO A 174 -22.29 -24.41 11.88
C PRO A 174 -22.47 -25.11 13.23
N TYR A 175 -23.62 -24.86 13.87
CA TYR A 175 -23.97 -25.48 15.14
C TYR A 175 -24.01 -27.01 15.02
N ASN A 176 -23.43 -27.68 16.01
CA ASN A 176 -23.14 -29.11 15.99
C ASN A 176 -24.29 -30.01 16.50
N GLY A 177 -25.43 -29.43 16.89
CA GLY A 177 -26.60 -30.17 17.38
C GLY A 177 -26.57 -30.53 18.87
N PHE A 178 -25.54 -30.13 19.61
CA PHE A 178 -25.41 -30.41 21.05
C PHE A 178 -25.34 -29.11 21.85
N GLY A 179 -26.13 -29.04 22.94
CA GLY A 179 -26.19 -27.87 23.82
C GLY A 179 -27.02 -26.72 23.25
N ASP A 180 -26.90 -25.51 23.79
CA ASP A 180 -27.56 -24.33 23.23
C ASP A 180 -26.62 -23.62 22.24
N GLU A 181 -27.17 -23.04 21.16
CA GLU A 181 -26.36 -22.34 20.16
C GLU A 181 -25.48 -21.23 20.77
N GLU A 182 -26.00 -20.55 21.78
CA GLU A 182 -25.28 -19.50 22.51
C GLU A 182 -24.10 -20.06 23.33
N ASP A 183 -24.25 -21.26 23.91
CA ASP A 183 -23.21 -21.92 24.68
C ASP A 183 -22.11 -22.49 23.77
N THR A 184 -22.50 -23.15 22.67
CA THR A 184 -21.56 -23.65 21.64
C THR A 184 -20.74 -22.50 21.04
N LYS A 185 -21.36 -21.35 20.79
CA LYS A 185 -20.67 -20.16 20.30
C LYS A 185 -19.62 -19.65 21.29
N GLY A 186 -19.88 -19.78 22.59
CA GLY A 186 -18.93 -19.46 23.66
C GLY A 186 -17.65 -20.28 23.61
N GLN A 187 -17.73 -21.56 23.21
CA GLN A 187 -16.58 -22.46 23.06
C GLN A 187 -15.64 -22.04 21.93
N MET A 188 -16.16 -21.37 20.89
CA MET A 188 -15.34 -20.87 19.78
C MET A 188 -14.49 -19.65 20.20
N TYR A 189 -15.03 -18.77 21.05
CA TYR A 189 -14.35 -17.52 21.40
C TYR A 189 -13.31 -17.69 22.51
N ARG A 190 -13.43 -18.72 23.35
CA ARG A 190 -12.55 -18.92 24.50
C ARG A 190 -12.19 -20.38 24.68
N LEU A 191 -10.93 -20.63 25.02
CA LEU A 191 -10.44 -21.96 25.40
C LEU A 191 -11.19 -22.53 26.60
N VAL A 192 -11.53 -21.69 27.58
CA VAL A 192 -12.33 -22.05 28.74
C VAL A 192 -13.72 -21.41 28.56
N PRO A 193 -14.77 -22.23 28.31
CA PRO A 193 -16.13 -21.71 28.16
C PRO A 193 -16.56 -20.98 29.43
N GLN A 194 -17.24 -19.85 29.25
CA GLN A 194 -17.89 -19.14 30.34
C GLN A 194 -19.39 -19.27 30.17
N LYS A 195 -20.11 -19.42 31.27
CA LYS A 195 -21.57 -19.48 31.26
C LYS A 195 -22.12 -18.25 30.49
N PRO A 196 -23.03 -18.45 29.53
CA PRO A 196 -23.70 -17.35 28.85
C PRO A 196 -24.34 -16.38 29.85
N LYS A 197 -24.19 -15.09 29.58
CA LYS A 197 -24.80 -14.05 30.42
C LYS A 197 -26.26 -13.92 30.02
N VAL A 198 -27.15 -14.29 30.94
CA VAL A 198 -28.59 -14.05 30.81
C VAL A 198 -28.85 -12.55 30.87
N ASP A 199 -29.79 -12.05 30.07
CA ASP A 199 -30.25 -10.66 30.16
C ASP A 199 -31.03 -10.44 31.47
N PHE A 200 -30.30 -10.03 32.50
CA PHE A 200 -30.83 -9.79 33.84
C PHE A 200 -31.93 -8.73 33.88
N PHE A 201 -31.83 -7.69 33.03
CA PHE A 201 -32.81 -6.61 33.01
C PHE A 201 -34.14 -7.13 32.47
N LYS A 202 -34.10 -7.88 31.36
CA LYS A 202 -35.29 -8.54 30.81
C LYS A 202 -35.93 -9.49 31.82
N ALA A 203 -35.13 -10.32 32.48
CA ALA A 203 -35.61 -11.27 33.46
C ALA A 203 -36.28 -10.59 34.67
N MET A 204 -35.73 -9.47 35.15
CA MET A 204 -36.24 -8.73 36.30
C MET A 204 -37.54 -7.99 35.96
N ASP A 205 -37.52 -7.15 34.91
CA ASP A 205 -38.63 -6.25 34.56
C ASP A 205 -39.87 -7.00 34.07
N ASN A 206 -39.68 -8.20 33.51
CA ASN A 206 -40.76 -9.02 32.97
C ASN A 206 -41.07 -10.27 33.83
N SER A 207 -40.46 -10.39 35.01
CA SER A 207 -40.62 -11.56 35.91
C SER A 207 -42.08 -11.93 36.20
N ALA A 208 -42.97 -10.94 36.37
CA ALA A 208 -44.39 -11.15 36.64
C ALA A 208 -45.28 -11.05 35.38
N LYS A 209 -44.72 -10.79 34.21
CA LYS A 209 -45.48 -10.56 32.98
C LYS A 209 -45.60 -11.84 32.16
N VAL A 210 -46.83 -12.32 32.01
CA VAL A 210 -47.15 -13.52 31.22
C VAL A 210 -48.27 -13.16 30.24
N LEU A 211 -48.05 -13.41 28.96
CA LEU A 211 -49.09 -13.27 27.95
C LEU A 211 -49.87 -14.56 27.87
N ARG A 212 -51.20 -14.49 28.06
CA ARG A 212 -52.07 -15.65 28.07
C ARG A 212 -53.07 -15.58 26.92
N PHE A 213 -53.06 -16.60 26.08
CA PHE A 213 -53.94 -16.71 24.92
C PHE A 213 -54.79 -17.97 25.02
N THR A 214 -56.03 -17.88 24.57
CA THR A 214 -56.89 -19.05 24.37
C THR A 214 -56.74 -19.53 22.94
N ALA A 215 -56.50 -20.84 22.77
CA ALA A 215 -56.32 -21.48 21.49
C ALA A 215 -57.20 -22.73 21.37
N ARG A 216 -57.43 -23.18 20.14
CA ARG A 216 -58.12 -24.44 19.80
C ARG A 216 -57.41 -25.06 18.60
N PHE A 217 -57.50 -26.38 18.44
CA PHE A 217 -56.95 -27.01 17.26
C PHE A 217 -57.74 -26.64 16.01
N ASN A 218 -57.02 -26.45 14.89
CA ASN A 218 -57.61 -26.44 13.57
C ASN A 218 -57.44 -27.83 12.95
N THR A 219 -58.29 -28.76 13.38
CA THR A 219 -58.22 -30.18 13.02
C THR A 219 -59.52 -30.65 12.36
N ARG A 220 -59.46 -31.77 11.66
CA ARG A 220 -60.63 -32.45 11.08
C ARG A 220 -61.12 -33.60 11.96
N VAL A 221 -60.38 -33.91 13.03
CA VAL A 221 -60.69 -34.95 14.01
C VAL A 221 -61.77 -34.40 14.96
N PRO A 222 -63.00 -34.96 14.94
CA PRO A 222 -64.11 -34.39 15.69
C PRO A 222 -63.88 -34.37 17.21
N GLU A 223 -63.10 -35.32 17.74
CA GLU A 223 -62.77 -35.43 19.16
C GLU A 223 -61.90 -34.26 19.67
N ASP A 224 -61.09 -33.67 18.79
CA ASP A 224 -60.13 -32.60 19.14
C ASP A 224 -60.67 -31.18 18.84
N LEU A 225 -61.81 -31.04 18.15
CA LEU A 225 -62.37 -29.75 17.74
C LEU A 225 -62.75 -28.86 18.93
N ASP A 226 -63.27 -29.46 20.00
CA ASP A 226 -63.76 -28.76 21.17
C ASP A 226 -62.69 -28.56 22.25
N ARG A 227 -61.50 -29.11 22.06
CA ARG A 227 -60.37 -28.96 23.00
C ARG A 227 -59.88 -27.52 23.01
N ARG A 228 -59.82 -26.95 24.21
CA ARG A 228 -59.36 -25.58 24.45
C ARG A 228 -58.00 -25.63 25.10
N PHE A 229 -57.08 -24.80 24.63
CA PHE A 229 -55.74 -24.67 25.18
C PHE A 229 -55.53 -23.26 25.69
N ILE A 230 -54.73 -23.16 26.74
CA ILE A 230 -54.23 -21.91 27.27
C ILE A 230 -52.74 -21.89 26.97
N ILE A 231 -52.35 -21.00 26.05
CA ILE A 231 -50.96 -20.74 25.73
C ILE A 231 -50.48 -19.62 26.65
N SER A 232 -49.44 -19.90 27.42
CA SER A 232 -48.80 -18.95 28.32
C SER A 232 -47.39 -18.67 27.81
N PHE A 233 -47.12 -17.44 27.43
CA PHE A 233 -45.79 -16.98 27.01
C PHE A 233 -45.17 -16.13 28.11
N TYR A 234 -44.02 -16.57 28.61
CA TYR A 234 -43.33 -15.95 29.72
C TYR A 234 -42.30 -14.94 29.18
N LEU A 235 -42.53 -13.65 29.44
CA LEU A 235 -41.68 -12.58 28.87
C LEU A 235 -40.30 -12.47 29.52
N ALA A 236 -40.08 -13.14 30.66
CA ALA A 236 -38.83 -13.12 31.40
C ALA A 236 -37.73 -13.97 30.73
N ASP A 237 -38.10 -15.08 30.08
CA ASP A 237 -37.18 -16.07 29.53
C ASP A 237 -37.56 -16.56 28.12
N ASP A 238 -38.55 -15.90 27.49
CA ASP A 238 -39.13 -16.22 26.18
C ASP A 238 -39.62 -17.67 26.03
N THR A 239 -39.96 -18.31 27.14
CA THR A 239 -40.43 -19.69 27.12
C THR A 239 -41.94 -19.76 26.90
N LEU A 240 -42.39 -20.90 26.37
CA LEU A 240 -43.79 -21.16 26.11
C LEU A 240 -44.27 -22.38 26.91
N GLY A 241 -45.44 -22.25 27.54
CA GLY A 241 -46.15 -23.35 28.20
C GLY A 241 -47.56 -23.47 27.67
N ILE A 242 -48.03 -24.71 27.44
CA ILE A 242 -49.40 -24.98 26.97
C ILE A 242 -50.11 -25.83 28.01
N TYR A 243 -51.26 -25.35 28.47
CA TYR A 243 -52.09 -26.01 29.46
C TYR A 243 -53.49 -26.27 28.91
N GLU A 244 -53.99 -27.48 29.11
CA GLU A 244 -55.35 -27.88 28.77
C GLU A 244 -56.22 -27.87 30.05
N PRO A 245 -57.23 -26.99 30.14
CA PRO A 245 -58.11 -26.91 31.29
C PRO A 245 -59.08 -28.10 31.33
N ALA A 246 -59.42 -28.51 32.55
CA ALA A 246 -60.42 -29.52 32.85
C ALA A 246 -61.78 -29.20 32.21
N GLN A 247 -62.32 -30.14 31.42
CA GLN A 247 -63.69 -30.07 30.92
C GLN A 247 -64.50 -31.27 31.41
N LYS A 248 -65.57 -30.99 32.17
CA LYS A 248 -66.46 -32.03 32.71
C LYS A 248 -67.05 -32.86 31.57
N ASN A 249 -67.08 -34.18 31.76
CA ASN A 249 -67.65 -35.15 30.83
C ASN A 249 -66.98 -35.19 29.44
N SER A 250 -65.75 -34.66 29.30
CA SER A 250 -65.01 -34.69 28.03
C SER A 250 -64.33 -36.04 27.74
N GLY A 251 -64.05 -36.83 28.77
CA GLY A 251 -63.28 -38.09 28.64
C GLY A 251 -61.80 -37.90 28.34
N ILE A 252 -61.30 -36.66 28.34
CA ILE A 252 -59.89 -36.32 28.05
C ILE A 252 -59.16 -36.05 29.37
N ILE A 253 -57.93 -36.57 29.50
CA ILE A 253 -57.08 -36.34 30.68
C ILE A 253 -56.57 -34.90 30.63
N GLU A 254 -56.91 -34.11 31.64
CA GLU A 254 -56.47 -32.73 31.81
C GLU A 254 -54.97 -32.64 32.17
N GLY A 255 -54.33 -31.51 31.83
CA GLY A 255 -52.96 -31.27 32.27
C GLY A 255 -52.12 -30.35 31.39
N LYS A 256 -50.80 -30.42 31.61
CA LYS A 256 -49.80 -29.68 30.83
C LYS A 256 -49.59 -30.39 29.51
N PHE A 257 -50.05 -29.76 28.43
CA PHE A 257 -49.84 -30.26 27.06
C PHE A 257 -48.39 -30.05 26.61
N LEU A 258 -47.79 -28.91 26.95
CA LEU A 258 -46.38 -28.61 26.73
C LEU A 258 -45.77 -28.01 28.00
N HIS A 259 -44.70 -28.63 28.49
CA HIS A 259 -43.92 -28.09 29.58
C HIS A 259 -43.15 -26.85 29.12
N LYS A 260 -42.97 -25.90 30.04
CA LYS A 260 -42.22 -24.66 29.81
C LYS A 260 -40.84 -24.99 29.23
N ARG A 261 -40.61 -24.59 27.98
CA ARG A 261 -39.34 -24.77 27.27
C ARG A 261 -39.14 -23.63 26.26
N GLN A 262 -37.88 -23.37 25.91
CA GLN A 262 -37.50 -22.56 24.75
C GLN A 262 -37.68 -23.36 23.45
#